data_AF-A0A0B8P8R3-F1
#
_entry.id   AF-A0A0B8P8R3-F1
#
_cell.length_a   1.000
_cell.length_b   1.000
_cell.length_c   1.000
_cell.angle_alpha   90.00
_cell.angle_beta   90.00
_cell.angle_gamma   90.00
#
_symmetry.space_group_name_H-M   'P 1'
#
loop_
_entity.id
_entity.type
_entity.pdbx_description
1 polymer ?
#
loop_
_entity_poly.entity_id
_entity_poly.type
_entity_poly.pdbx_seq_one_letter_code
_entity_poly.pdbx_strand_id
1 'polypeptide(L)'
;MQGLLTGTLKRSGNWDEKDDRRNNPKLNGDAFEPYFNCVEELKLLAKEANIPLAHLAIHWLVAQEEVGPVIAGAHTVEQVNDNAAFVQSSSSAELLARAEEIVNKWNLV
;
A
#
# COMPACT_ATOMS: atom_id res chain seq x y z
N MET A 1 -3.63 9.00 -9.36
CA MET A 1 -2.85 8.20 -8.38
C MET A 1 -3.60 6.92 -8.04
N GLN A 2 -2.91 5.80 -7.85
CA GLN A 2 -3.51 4.48 -7.63
C GLN A 2 -3.25 4.01 -6.19
N GLY A 3 -4.13 4.37 -5.26
CA GLY A 3 -3.96 4.24 -3.81
C GLY A 3 -4.36 2.88 -3.22
N LEU A 4 -3.94 1.76 -3.82
CA LEU A 4 -4.25 0.44 -3.28
C LEU A 4 -3.64 0.23 -1.87
N LEU A 5 -2.36 0.60 -1.72
CA LEU A 5 -1.60 0.45 -0.48
C LEU A 5 -1.85 1.55 0.57
N THR A 6 -2.86 2.42 0.37
CA THR A 6 -3.34 3.29 1.47
C THR A 6 -4.25 2.52 2.42
N GLY A 7 -4.76 1.35 1.99
CA GLY A 7 -5.66 0.51 2.79
C GLY A 7 -7.07 1.09 2.95
N THR A 8 -7.40 2.15 2.21
CA THR A 8 -8.69 2.87 2.29
C THR A 8 -9.72 2.39 1.27
N LEU A 9 -9.32 1.59 0.27
CA LEU A 9 -10.25 1.03 -0.70
C LEU A 9 -11.17 0.01 -0.02
N LYS A 10 -12.44 0.00 -0.43
CA LYS A 10 -13.43 -1.00 -0.06
C LYS A 10 -13.39 -2.16 -1.06
N ARG A 11 -14.07 -3.24 -0.74
CA ARG A 11 -14.22 -4.39 -1.64
C ARG A 11 -14.96 -4.06 -2.94
N SER A 12 -15.90 -3.12 -2.90
CA SER A 12 -16.67 -2.68 -4.08
C SER A 12 -17.12 -1.23 -3.92
N GLY A 13 -17.50 -0.59 -5.05
CA GLY A 13 -18.10 0.74 -5.05
C GLY A 13 -17.12 1.88 -4.70
N ASN A 14 -15.86 1.76 -5.12
CA ASN A 14 -14.83 2.77 -4.87
C ASN A 14 -14.84 3.93 -5.87
N TRP A 15 -15.44 3.75 -7.05
CA TRP A 15 -15.20 4.59 -8.22
C TRP A 15 -16.49 5.13 -8.83
N ASP A 16 -16.48 6.41 -9.18
CA ASP A 16 -17.50 7.05 -10.00
C ASP A 16 -17.31 6.73 -11.49
N GLU A 17 -18.33 6.99 -12.32
CA GLU A 17 -18.29 6.67 -13.76
C GLU A 17 -17.16 7.37 -14.53
N LYS A 18 -16.68 8.52 -14.04
CA LYS A 18 -15.63 9.34 -14.67
C LYS A 18 -14.23 9.05 -14.14
N ASP A 19 -14.08 8.14 -13.17
CA ASP A 19 -12.77 7.82 -12.59
C ASP A 19 -12.07 6.74 -13.41
N ASP A 20 -10.90 7.06 -13.97
CA ASP A 20 -10.12 6.14 -14.80
C ASP A 20 -9.72 4.85 -14.06
N ARG A 21 -9.64 4.87 -12.72
CA ARG A 21 -9.34 3.68 -11.90
C ARG A 21 -10.43 2.62 -12.00
N ARG A 22 -11.65 3.00 -12.38
CA ARG A 22 -12.74 2.05 -12.69
C ARG A 22 -12.35 1.06 -13.79
N ASN A 23 -11.49 1.47 -14.71
CA ASN A 23 -11.02 0.64 -15.83
C ASN A 23 -9.75 -0.15 -15.49
N ASN A 24 -9.17 0.02 -14.30
CA ASN A 24 -7.99 -0.74 -13.87
C ASN A 24 -8.42 -2.07 -13.22
N PRO A 25 -8.11 -3.24 -13.81
CA PRO A 25 -8.51 -4.53 -13.27
C PRO A 25 -7.88 -4.85 -11.90
N LYS A 26 -6.74 -4.22 -11.56
CA LYS A 26 -6.10 -4.37 -10.24
C LYS A 26 -6.78 -3.56 -9.14
N LEU A 27 -7.75 -2.72 -9.49
CA LEU A 27 -8.48 -1.82 -8.58
C LEU A 27 -10.00 -1.97 -8.68
N ASN A 28 -10.49 -2.76 -9.65
CA ASN A 28 -11.91 -2.98 -9.91
C ASN A 28 -12.13 -4.31 -10.65
N GLY A 29 -13.33 -4.89 -10.51
CA GLY A 29 -13.70 -6.15 -11.18
C GLY A 29 -13.08 -7.40 -10.54
N ASP A 30 -13.18 -8.54 -11.22
CA ASP A 30 -12.83 -9.85 -10.63
C ASP A 30 -11.34 -9.98 -10.28
N ALA A 31 -10.47 -9.32 -11.05
CA ALA A 31 -9.03 -9.32 -10.80
C ALA A 31 -8.64 -8.52 -9.55
N PHE A 32 -9.51 -7.66 -9.00
CA PHE A 32 -9.22 -6.86 -7.81
C PHE A 32 -9.29 -7.67 -6.51
N GLU A 33 -10.17 -8.67 -6.46
CA GLU A 33 -10.42 -9.48 -5.27
C GLU A 33 -9.14 -10.05 -4.62
N PRO A 34 -8.21 -10.70 -5.35
CA PRO A 34 -6.96 -11.19 -4.74
C PRO A 34 -6.02 -10.06 -4.29
N TYR A 35 -5.99 -8.92 -5.00
CA TYR A 35 -5.25 -7.73 -4.56
C TYR A 35 -5.82 -7.15 -3.27
N PHE A 36 -7.14 -7.06 -3.15
CA PHE A 36 -7.81 -6.59 -1.95
C PHE A 36 -7.47 -7.46 -0.74
N ASN A 37 -7.54 -8.79 -0.89
CA ASN A 37 -7.24 -9.71 0.21
C ASN A 37 -5.76 -9.67 0.62
N CYS A 38 -4.84 -9.54 -0.34
CA CYS A 38 -3.42 -9.31 -0.06
C CYS A 38 -3.22 -8.02 0.76
N VAL A 39 -3.89 -6.94 0.39
CA VAL A 39 -3.84 -5.67 1.13
C VAL A 39 -4.42 -5.80 2.53
N GLU A 40 -5.52 -6.52 2.72
CA GLU A 40 -6.09 -6.74 4.05
C GLU A 40 -5.11 -7.48 4.98
N GLU A 41 -4.36 -8.45 4.47
CA GLU A 41 -3.30 -9.10 5.25
C GLU A 41 -2.14 -8.15 5.59
N LEU A 42 -1.70 -7.34 4.63
CA LEU A 42 -0.67 -6.32 4.88
C LEU A 42 -1.16 -5.28 5.89
N LYS A 43 -2.46 -4.93 5.90
CA LYS A 43 -3.05 -4.02 6.90
C LYS A 43 -2.99 -4.61 8.30
N LEU A 44 -3.22 -5.91 8.45
CA LEU A 44 -3.09 -6.58 9.74
C LEU A 44 -1.63 -6.54 10.22
N LEU A 45 -0.67 -6.84 9.34
CA LEU A 45 0.75 -6.75 9.64
C LEU A 45 1.19 -5.33 10.03
N ALA A 46 0.77 -4.32 9.27
CA ALA A 46 1.06 -2.91 9.57
C ALA A 46 0.47 -2.49 10.94
N LYS A 47 -0.73 -2.98 11.25
CA LYS A 47 -1.39 -2.75 12.55
C LYS A 47 -0.63 -3.43 13.70
N GLU A 48 -0.14 -4.65 13.53
CA GLU A 48 0.74 -5.33 14.51
C GLU A 48 1.99 -4.50 14.82
N ALA A 49 2.57 -3.87 13.80
CA ALA A 49 3.73 -3.00 13.91
C ALA A 49 3.40 -1.55 14.32
N ASN A 50 2.12 -1.24 14.55
CA ASN A 50 1.64 0.11 14.90
C ASN A 50 2.08 1.20 13.90
N ILE A 51 2.08 0.90 12.61
CA ILE A 51 2.37 1.86 11.54
C ILE A 51 1.23 1.89 10.50
N PRO A 52 0.99 3.02 9.83
CA PRO A 52 0.12 3.07 8.66
C PRO A 52 0.58 2.11 7.56
N LEU A 53 -0.35 1.49 6.82
CA LEU A 53 0.00 0.63 5.69
C LEU A 53 0.85 1.38 4.64
N ALA A 54 0.51 2.64 4.38
CA ALA A 54 1.28 3.47 3.45
C ALA A 54 2.74 3.61 3.92
N HIS A 55 2.99 3.69 5.23
CA HIS A 55 4.35 3.75 5.77
C HIS A 55 5.07 2.42 5.62
N LEU A 56 4.40 1.28 5.81
CA LEU A 56 4.99 -0.04 5.53
C LEU A 56 5.47 -0.13 4.07
N ALA A 57 4.67 0.35 3.13
CA ALA A 57 5.04 0.37 1.71
C ALA A 57 6.25 1.30 1.44
N ILE A 58 6.30 2.47 2.07
CA ILE A 58 7.44 3.40 1.95
C ILE A 58 8.70 2.80 2.57
N HIS A 59 8.61 2.20 3.78
CA HIS A 59 9.71 1.49 4.43
C HIS A 59 10.27 0.39 3.53
N TRP A 60 9.41 -0.40 2.90
CA TRP A 60 9.85 -1.46 1.98
C TRP A 60 10.64 -0.90 0.80
N LEU A 61 10.16 0.21 0.18
CA LEU A 61 10.86 0.87 -0.92
C LEU A 61 12.22 1.42 -0.49
N VAL A 62 12.29 2.09 0.66
CA VAL A 62 13.53 2.69 1.19
C VAL A 62 14.55 1.62 1.57
N ALA A 63 14.12 0.42 1.93
CA ALA A 63 15.01 -0.69 2.28
C ALA A 63 15.73 -1.33 1.08
N GLN A 64 15.29 -1.06 -0.17
CA GLN A 64 15.93 -1.63 -1.36
C GLN A 64 17.15 -0.82 -1.76
N GLU A 65 18.31 -1.47 -1.91
CA GLU A 65 19.58 -0.80 -2.24
C GLU A 65 19.54 -0.07 -3.60
N GLU A 66 18.74 -0.59 -4.54
CA GLU A 66 18.59 -0.04 -5.89
C GLU A 66 17.63 1.16 -5.94
N VAL A 67 16.88 1.43 -4.87
CA VAL A 67 15.91 2.53 -4.82
C VAL A 67 16.60 3.79 -4.29
N GLY A 68 16.63 4.82 -5.13
CA GLY A 68 17.07 6.16 -4.74
C GLY A 68 15.94 6.94 -4.02
N PRO A 69 15.35 7.97 -4.66
CA PRO A 69 14.28 8.73 -4.04
C PRO A 69 12.92 8.04 -4.14
N VAL A 70 12.19 7.97 -3.02
CA VAL A 70 10.77 7.58 -2.99
C VAL A 70 9.88 8.82 -3.09
N ILE A 71 9.11 8.92 -4.17
CA ILE A 71 8.18 10.04 -4.39
C ILE A 71 6.76 9.59 -4.00
N ALA A 72 6.34 9.93 -2.78
CA ALA A 72 5.00 9.63 -2.28
C ALA A 72 4.02 10.74 -2.67
N GLY A 73 3.16 10.47 -3.66
CA GLY A 73 2.19 11.44 -4.17
C GLY A 73 1.09 11.77 -3.15
N ALA A 74 0.60 13.01 -3.21
CA ALA A 74 -0.43 13.55 -2.32
C ALA A 74 -1.29 14.61 -3.03
N HIS A 75 -2.53 14.78 -2.58
CA HIS A 75 -3.46 15.82 -3.03
C HIS A 75 -3.70 16.91 -1.97
N THR A 76 -3.39 16.63 -0.70
CA THR A 76 -3.57 17.58 0.40
C THR A 76 -2.29 17.71 1.23
N VAL A 77 -2.17 18.81 1.98
CA VAL A 77 -1.03 19.07 2.85
C VAL A 77 -0.93 18.02 3.96
N GLU A 78 -2.08 17.56 4.47
CA GLU A 78 -2.14 16.52 5.50
C GLU A 78 -1.54 15.21 5.00
N GLN A 79 -1.80 14.83 3.74
CA GLN A 79 -1.20 13.64 3.13
C GLN A 79 0.32 13.79 2.94
N VAL A 80 0.80 14.99 2.61
CA VAL A 80 2.26 15.26 2.56
C VAL A 80 2.88 15.07 3.94
N ASN A 81 2.26 15.63 4.97
CA ASN A 81 2.74 15.51 6.35
C ASN A 81 2.71 14.06 6.84
N ASP A 82 1.64 13.31 6.53
CA ASP A 82 1.53 11.89 6.88
C ASP A 82 2.59 11.05 6.16
N ASN A 83 2.79 11.24 4.85
CA ASN A 83 3.85 10.56 4.11
C ASN A 83 5.24 10.87 4.68
N ALA A 84 5.50 12.12 5.07
CA ALA A 84 6.76 12.53 5.67
C ALA A 84 6.96 11.94 7.08
N ALA A 85 5.88 11.73 7.84
CA ALA A 85 5.94 11.18 9.18
C ALA A 85 6.46 9.73 9.23
N PHE A 86 6.55 9.02 8.09
CA PHE A 86 7.18 7.69 8.02
C PHE A 86 8.59 7.69 8.64
N VAL A 87 9.36 8.78 8.50
CA VAL A 87 10.74 8.88 9.04
C VAL A 87 10.79 8.84 10.58
N GLN A 88 9.66 9.10 11.24
CA GLN A 88 9.52 9.03 12.70
C GLN A 88 9.17 7.62 13.17
N SER A 89 8.77 6.73 12.25
CA SER A 89 8.51 5.33 12.51
C SER A 89 9.72 4.49 12.11
N SER A 90 9.88 3.32 12.74
CA SER A 90 10.89 2.35 12.36
C SER A 90 10.23 1.11 11.78
N SER A 91 10.91 0.48 10.83
CA SER A 91 10.60 -0.87 10.39
C SER A 91 11.79 -1.77 10.74
N SER A 92 11.51 -3.07 10.96
CA SER A 92 12.55 -4.07 11.15
C SER A 92 12.68 -4.92 9.87
N ALA A 93 13.85 -5.54 9.66
CA ALA A 93 14.06 -6.43 8.53
C ALA A 93 13.06 -7.60 8.54
N GLU A 94 12.72 -8.09 9.74
CA GLU A 94 11.72 -9.15 9.93
C GLU A 94 10.32 -8.70 9.52
N LEU A 95 9.94 -7.45 9.81
CA LEU A 95 8.64 -6.90 9.38
C LEU A 95 8.54 -6.84 7.85
N LEU A 96 9.60 -6.37 7.19
CA LEU A 96 9.64 -6.26 5.73
C LEU A 96 9.65 -7.64 5.07
N ALA A 97 10.40 -8.60 5.61
CA ALA A 97 10.39 -9.99 5.13
C ALA A 97 8.99 -10.61 5.24
N ARG A 98 8.28 -10.41 6.35
CA ARG A 98 6.89 -10.87 6.49
C ARG A 98 5.95 -10.22 5.47
N ALA A 99 6.16 -8.94 5.13
CA ALA A 99 5.38 -8.27 4.10
C ALA A 99 5.63 -8.88 2.72
N GLU A 100 6.88 -9.20 2.38
CA GLU A 100 7.24 -9.90 1.14
C GLU A 100 6.64 -11.31 1.08
N GLU A 101 6.70 -12.07 2.17
CA GLU A 101 6.07 -13.40 2.26
C GLU A 101 4.57 -13.33 1.95
N ILE A 102 3.87 -12.32 2.49
CA ILE A 102 2.44 -12.09 2.19
C ILE A 102 2.27 -11.85 0.69
N VAL A 103 3.02 -10.91 0.10
CA VAL A 103 2.89 -10.58 -1.33
C VAL A 103 3.19 -11.79 -2.23
N ASN A 104 4.27 -12.51 -1.93
CA ASN A 104 4.70 -13.70 -2.68
C ASN A 104 3.67 -14.83 -2.62
N LYS A 105 3.03 -15.03 -1.46
CA LYS A 105 1.96 -16.02 -1.29
C LYS A 105 0.78 -15.78 -2.25
N TRP A 106 0.43 -14.52 -2.51
CA TRP A 106 -0.69 -14.17 -3.37
C TRP A 106 -0.36 -14.25 -4.88
N ASN A 107 0.94 -14.27 -5.25
CA ASN A 107 1.43 -14.45 -6.62
C ASN A 107 0.67 -13.58 -7.65
N LEU A 108 0.52 -12.29 -7.32
CA LEU A 108 -0.24 -11.32 -8.10
C LEU A 108 0.57 -10.85 -9.33
N VAL A 109 -0.08 -10.69 -10.48
CA VAL A 109 0.54 -10.28 -11.77
C VAL A 109 0.05 -8.93 -12.22
#